data_AF-A0A1S3LYP7-F1
#
_entry.id   AF-A0A1S3LYP7-F1
#
_cell.length_a   1.000
_cell.length_b   1.000
_cell.length_c   1.000
_cell.angle_alpha   90.00
_cell.angle_beta   90.00
_cell.angle_gamma   90.00
#
_symmetry.space_group_name_H-M   'P 1'
#
loop_
_entity.id
_entity.type
_entity.pdbx_description
1 polymer ?
#
loop_
_entity_poly.entity_id
_entity_poly.type
_entity_poly.pdbx_seq_one_letter_code
_entity_poly.pdbx_strand_id
1 'polypeptide(L)'
;MKGMCYFTNVVLFCIARGASGLLIHNSTDSTSISNFTDMNSTLNAQVSALIPKSRRKRWISQSDMLAILDYHNKVRANVFPPAANMEYMVWDEGLARSAEAWAATCLWEHGPPFLLRYLGQNLSVRTGGYRSILQLVKPWYDEAKDYMFPYPRDCNPRCPMRCSAPMCTHYTQTSLTDIQMVWATTNRVGCAVQTCYNMVVWGAMWRQATYLVCNYSPKGNWVGEPPYRVGIPCSACPPSYGGSCSNNQCFPAIASNYMYWFK
;
A
#
# COMPACT_ATOMS: atom_id res chain seq x y z
N MET A 1 -42.73 -4.10 36.72
CA MET A 1 -43.12 -5.49 37.08
C MET A 1 -43.31 -6.23 35.76
N LYS A 2 -42.27 -6.89 35.26
CA LYS A 2 -42.08 -8.36 35.26
C LYS A 2 -43.29 -9.14 34.70
N GLY A 3 -43.08 -9.69 33.50
CA GLY A 3 -43.90 -10.73 32.88
C GLY A 3 -43.14 -11.32 31.69
N MET A 4 -42.38 -12.39 31.95
CA MET A 4 -41.66 -13.23 30.98
C MET A 4 -42.65 -14.17 30.27
N CYS A 5 -42.42 -14.46 28.98
CA CYS A 5 -42.80 -15.73 28.35
C CYS A 5 -41.69 -16.19 27.38
N TYR A 6 -41.50 -17.51 27.35
CA TYR A 6 -40.30 -18.26 26.97
C TYR A 6 -40.14 -18.50 25.45
N PHE A 7 -38.89 -18.80 25.06
CA PHE A 7 -38.47 -19.36 23.77
C PHE A 7 -39.05 -20.74 23.49
N THR A 8 -39.52 -20.97 22.27
CA THR A 8 -39.48 -22.29 21.59
C THR A 8 -39.21 -22.09 20.08
N ASN A 9 -38.20 -22.80 19.57
CA ASN A 9 -37.82 -22.86 18.15
C ASN A 9 -38.80 -23.77 17.38
N VAL A 10 -39.47 -23.27 16.34
CA VAL A 10 -39.88 -24.10 15.18
C VAL A 10 -39.88 -23.23 13.91
N VAL A 11 -39.09 -23.67 12.93
CA VAL A 11 -38.99 -23.15 11.56
C VAL A 11 -40.31 -23.41 10.83
N LEU A 12 -40.93 -22.37 10.25
CA LEU A 12 -42.09 -22.53 9.36
C LEU A 12 -41.70 -22.21 7.92
N PHE A 13 -41.59 -23.26 7.10
CA PHE A 13 -41.55 -23.17 5.64
C PHE A 13 -42.98 -22.98 5.11
N CYS A 14 -43.22 -21.92 4.34
CA CYS A 14 -44.44 -21.79 3.54
C CYS A 14 -44.13 -22.04 2.06
N ILE A 15 -44.64 -23.14 1.53
CA ILE A 15 -44.70 -23.47 0.10
C ILE A 15 -46.04 -22.95 -0.43
N ALA A 16 -46.00 -22.07 -1.43
CA ALA A 16 -47.19 -21.71 -2.22
C ALA A 16 -47.08 -22.34 -3.62
N ARG A 17 -47.99 -23.28 -3.92
CA ARG A 17 -48.26 -23.82 -5.25
C ARG A 17 -49.22 -22.88 -5.99
N GLY A 18 -48.91 -22.52 -7.23
CA GLY A 18 -49.84 -21.89 -8.16
C GLY A 18 -49.70 -22.53 -9.54
N ALA A 19 -50.80 -23.06 -10.07
CA ALA A 19 -50.86 -23.86 -11.29
C ALA A 19 -51.18 -23.04 -12.56
N SER A 20 -50.56 -23.50 -13.64
CA SER A 20 -50.67 -23.29 -15.09
C SER A 20 -51.90 -22.60 -15.71
N GLY A 21 -51.60 -21.73 -16.68
CA GLY A 21 -52.40 -21.51 -17.89
C GLY A 21 -51.49 -21.53 -19.12
N LEU A 22 -51.64 -22.52 -20.00
CA LEU A 22 -50.98 -22.63 -21.30
C LEU A 22 -51.74 -21.80 -22.34
N LEU A 23 -51.05 -20.95 -23.10
CA LEU A 23 -51.51 -20.49 -24.41
C LEU A 23 -50.47 -20.92 -25.45
N ILE A 24 -50.94 -21.74 -26.39
CA ILE A 24 -50.19 -22.26 -27.53
C ILE A 24 -50.28 -21.21 -28.64
N HIS A 25 -49.14 -20.77 -29.16
CA HIS A 25 -49.07 -20.30 -30.54
C HIS A 25 -48.01 -21.10 -31.27
N ASN A 26 -48.44 -21.80 -32.31
CA ASN A 26 -47.62 -22.63 -33.17
C ASN A 26 -47.29 -21.82 -34.44
N SER A 27 -46.01 -21.72 -34.78
CA SER A 27 -45.57 -21.50 -36.15
C SER A 27 -44.14 -22.02 -36.28
N THR A 28 -44.03 -23.16 -36.95
CA THR A 28 -42.82 -23.78 -37.46
C THR A 28 -42.12 -22.88 -38.47
N ASP A 29 -40.83 -22.60 -38.27
CA ASP A 29 -39.84 -22.83 -39.33
C ASP A 29 -38.38 -22.88 -38.81
N SER A 30 -37.78 -24.06 -38.98
CA SER A 30 -36.44 -24.33 -39.51
C SER A 30 -35.18 -23.61 -38.98
N THR A 31 -34.44 -24.35 -38.14
CA THR A 31 -32.96 -24.51 -38.09
C THR A 31 -32.03 -23.29 -38.21
N SER A 32 -31.39 -22.92 -37.09
CA SER A 32 -29.94 -22.66 -37.08
C SER A 32 -29.36 -22.84 -35.67
N ILE A 33 -28.40 -23.76 -35.55
CA ILE A 33 -27.55 -23.92 -34.36
C ILE A 33 -26.65 -22.69 -34.26
N SER A 34 -26.79 -21.87 -33.23
CA SER A 34 -25.78 -20.86 -32.88
C SER A 34 -25.71 -20.59 -31.37
N ASN A 35 -24.61 -21.08 -30.80
CA ASN A 35 -23.78 -20.49 -29.75
C ASN A 35 -24.36 -20.30 -28.34
N PHE A 36 -24.07 -21.31 -27.51
CA PHE A 36 -24.20 -21.37 -26.05
C PHE A 36 -23.33 -20.32 -25.30
N THR A 37 -22.55 -19.49 -26.00
CA THR A 37 -21.62 -18.51 -25.43
C THR A 37 -22.25 -17.16 -25.11
N ASP A 38 -23.36 -16.78 -25.76
CA ASP A 38 -23.97 -15.46 -25.57
C ASP A 38 -24.91 -15.34 -24.36
N MET A 39 -25.51 -16.46 -23.92
CA MET A 39 -26.29 -16.50 -22.68
C MET A 39 -25.40 -16.35 -21.44
N ASN A 40 -24.14 -16.83 -21.48
CA ASN A 40 -23.21 -16.69 -20.37
C ASN A 40 -22.63 -15.27 -20.26
N SER A 41 -22.43 -14.56 -21.38
CA SER A 41 -21.92 -13.19 -21.36
C SER A 41 -22.95 -12.21 -20.80
N THR A 42 -24.22 -12.40 -21.17
CA THR A 42 -25.37 -11.60 -20.72
C THR A 42 -25.71 -11.86 -19.25
N LEU A 43 -25.67 -13.12 -18.81
CA LEU A 43 -25.85 -13.48 -17.39
C LEU A 43 -24.71 -12.93 -16.52
N ASN A 44 -23.45 -13.02 -16.97
CA ASN A 44 -22.29 -12.47 -16.24
C ASN A 44 -22.29 -10.93 -16.16
N ALA A 45 -22.80 -10.26 -17.20
CA ALA A 45 -23.00 -8.81 -17.20
C ALA A 45 -24.11 -8.39 -16.21
N GLN A 46 -25.20 -9.16 -16.13
CA GLN A 46 -26.28 -8.93 -15.17
C GLN A 46 -25.86 -9.22 -13.72
N VAL A 47 -25.09 -10.29 -13.48
CA VAL A 47 -24.52 -10.60 -12.15
C VAL A 47 -23.54 -9.53 -11.69
N SER A 48 -22.74 -8.97 -12.61
CA SER A 48 -21.82 -7.85 -12.30
C SER A 48 -22.53 -6.53 -11.97
N ALA A 49 -23.76 -6.34 -12.45
CA ALA A 49 -24.58 -5.15 -12.17
C ALA A 49 -25.35 -5.25 -10.84
N LEU A 50 -25.55 -6.48 -10.32
CA LEU A 50 -26.30 -6.75 -9.09
C LEU A 50 -25.42 -6.84 -7.82
N ILE A 51 -24.09 -6.82 -7.96
CA ILE A 51 -23.18 -6.71 -6.83
C ILE A 51 -23.11 -5.22 -6.43
N PRO A 52 -23.58 -4.83 -5.24
CA PRO A 52 -23.38 -3.48 -4.77
C PRO A 52 -21.87 -3.20 -4.74
N LYS A 53 -21.39 -2.31 -5.61
CA LYS A 53 -20.06 -1.71 -5.46
C LYS A 53 -20.12 -0.82 -4.24
N SER A 54 -20.04 -1.45 -3.06
CA SER A 54 -19.70 -0.77 -1.81
C SER A 54 -18.41 0.00 -2.10
N ARG A 55 -18.51 1.32 -2.23
CA ARG A 55 -17.33 2.20 -2.22
C ARG A 55 -16.73 2.05 -0.83
N ARG A 56 -15.83 1.08 -0.69
CA ARG A 56 -15.10 0.83 0.55
C ARG A 56 -14.40 2.13 0.91
N LYS A 57 -14.76 2.69 2.07
CA LYS A 57 -14.19 3.95 2.56
C LYS A 57 -12.70 3.74 2.74
N ARG A 58 -11.87 4.49 1.99
CA ARG A 58 -10.41 4.46 2.14
C ARG A 58 -10.03 4.96 3.53
N TRP A 59 -9.07 4.28 4.16
CA TRP A 59 -8.54 4.64 5.48
C TRP A 59 -7.47 5.74 5.42
N ILE A 60 -7.19 6.25 4.22
CA ILE A 60 -6.39 7.44 4.00
C ILE A 60 -7.14 8.36 3.02
N SER A 61 -7.11 9.67 3.28
CA SER A 61 -7.74 10.64 2.39
C SER A 61 -6.92 10.79 1.09
N GLN A 62 -7.56 11.21 0.00
CA GLN A 62 -6.86 11.47 -1.26
C GLN A 62 -5.78 12.56 -1.11
N SER A 63 -6.04 13.58 -0.28
CA SER A 63 -5.08 14.63 0.02
C SER A 63 -3.87 14.10 0.80
N ASP A 64 -4.10 13.22 1.78
CA ASP A 64 -2.99 12.62 2.54
C ASP A 64 -2.17 11.68 1.66
N MET A 65 -2.82 10.89 0.82
CA MET A 65 -2.16 10.03 -0.17
C MET A 65 -1.20 10.82 -1.05
N LEU A 66 -1.67 11.92 -1.63
CA LEU A 66 -0.85 12.81 -2.46
C LEU A 66 0.27 13.45 -1.64
N ALA A 67 -0.02 13.96 -0.44
CA ALA A 67 0.98 14.57 0.42
C ALA A 67 2.10 13.58 0.81
N ILE A 68 1.77 12.32 1.11
CA ILE A 68 2.75 11.27 1.36
C ILE A 68 3.62 11.06 0.12
N LEU A 69 2.99 10.82 -1.04
CA LEU A 69 3.71 10.51 -2.28
C LEU A 69 4.63 11.65 -2.72
N ASP A 70 4.12 12.88 -2.70
CA ASP A 70 4.86 14.09 -3.04
C ASP A 70 6.04 14.31 -2.09
N TYR A 71 5.85 14.06 -0.79
CA TYR A 71 6.93 14.17 0.18
C TYR A 71 8.02 13.12 -0.05
N HIS A 72 7.66 11.87 -0.35
CA HIS A 72 8.62 10.83 -0.70
C HIS A 72 9.44 11.22 -1.92
N ASN A 73 8.78 11.61 -3.02
CA ASN A 73 9.47 12.02 -4.23
C ASN A 73 10.30 13.29 -4.01
N LYS A 74 9.84 14.25 -3.20
CA LYS A 74 10.65 15.42 -2.84
C LYS A 74 11.92 15.03 -2.10
N VAL A 75 11.84 14.15 -1.10
CA VAL A 75 13.01 13.68 -0.35
C VAL A 75 13.98 12.93 -1.26
N ARG A 76 13.46 12.01 -2.08
CA ARG A 76 14.25 11.20 -3.03
C ARG A 76 15.00 12.04 -4.06
N ALA A 77 14.43 13.15 -4.52
CA ALA A 77 15.06 14.09 -5.46
C ALA A 77 16.23 14.88 -4.85
N ASN A 78 16.26 15.01 -3.52
CA ASN A 78 17.15 15.89 -2.77
C ASN A 78 18.04 15.14 -1.77
N VAL A 79 18.27 13.84 -2.01
CA VAL A 79 19.18 13.05 -1.18
C VAL A 79 20.63 13.55 -1.32
N PHE A 80 21.38 13.42 -0.23
CA PHE A 80 22.82 13.69 -0.24
C PHE A 80 23.56 12.47 0.34
N PRO A 81 24.62 11.97 -0.33
CA PRO A 81 25.12 12.40 -1.65
C PRO A 81 24.11 12.18 -2.80
N PRO A 82 24.23 12.86 -3.96
CA PRO A 82 23.28 12.72 -5.05
C PRO A 82 23.19 11.29 -5.60
N ALA A 83 21.98 10.85 -5.94
CA ALA A 83 21.69 9.51 -6.42
C ALA A 83 21.64 9.43 -7.95
N ALA A 84 22.42 8.53 -8.54
CA ALA A 84 22.49 8.32 -9.99
C ALA A 84 21.34 7.49 -10.56
N ASN A 85 20.68 6.66 -9.74
CA ASN A 85 19.71 5.65 -10.18
C ASN A 85 18.37 5.71 -9.42
N MET A 86 18.02 6.86 -8.83
CA MET A 86 16.80 6.99 -8.03
C MET A 86 15.54 6.88 -8.89
N GLU A 87 14.70 5.86 -8.67
CA GLU A 87 13.45 5.68 -9.42
C GLU A 87 12.33 6.57 -8.87
N TYR A 88 11.46 7.07 -9.75
CA TYR A 88 10.26 7.80 -9.35
C TYR A 88 9.27 6.89 -8.64
N MET A 89 8.77 7.32 -7.47
CA MET A 89 7.83 6.55 -6.68
C MET A 89 6.39 6.84 -7.09
N VAL A 90 5.57 5.79 -7.21
CA VAL A 90 4.13 5.87 -7.48
C VAL A 90 3.32 5.24 -6.36
N TRP A 91 2.04 5.64 -6.26
CA TRP A 91 1.12 5.03 -5.30
C TRP A 91 0.64 3.65 -5.79
N ASP A 92 0.60 2.67 -4.90
CA ASP A 92 0.08 1.33 -5.15
C ASP A 92 -1.08 1.00 -4.19
N GLU A 93 -2.28 0.86 -4.77
CA GLU A 93 -3.51 0.56 -4.02
C GLU A 93 -3.47 -0.84 -3.37
N GLY A 94 -2.72 -1.79 -3.93
CA GLY A 94 -2.53 -3.11 -3.33
C GLY A 94 -1.72 -3.02 -2.03
N LEU A 95 -0.63 -2.26 -2.05
CA LEU A 95 0.16 -1.97 -0.86
C LEU A 95 -0.65 -1.21 0.19
N ALA A 96 -1.45 -0.22 -0.22
CA ALA A 96 -2.31 0.55 0.67
C ALA A 96 -3.36 -0.33 1.37
N ARG A 97 -4.00 -1.25 0.64
CA ARG A 97 -4.94 -2.23 1.24
C ARG A 97 -4.26 -3.17 2.23
N SER A 98 -3.04 -3.61 1.92
CA SER A 98 -2.28 -4.44 2.86
C SER A 98 -1.87 -3.64 4.11
N ALA A 99 -1.51 -2.37 3.95
CA ALA A 99 -1.20 -1.48 5.06
C ALA A 99 -2.43 -1.21 5.92
N GLU A 100 -3.61 -1.04 5.31
CA GLU A 100 -4.89 -0.91 6.00
C GLU A 100 -5.19 -2.13 6.88
N ALA A 101 -5.05 -3.33 6.31
CA ALA A 101 -5.30 -4.57 7.05
C ALA A 101 -4.38 -4.70 8.28
N TRP A 102 -3.12 -4.27 8.16
CA TRP A 102 -2.18 -4.28 9.28
C TRP A 102 -2.46 -3.18 10.30
N ALA A 103 -2.72 -1.94 9.85
CA ALA A 103 -3.03 -0.81 10.71
C ALA A 103 -4.26 -1.08 11.59
N ALA A 104 -5.26 -1.76 11.06
CA ALA A 104 -6.48 -2.15 11.77
C ALA A 104 -6.24 -3.09 12.97
N THR A 105 -5.09 -3.78 13.02
CA THR A 105 -4.74 -4.63 14.18
C THR A 105 -4.39 -3.83 15.43
N CYS A 106 -4.02 -2.55 15.26
CA CYS A 106 -3.57 -1.70 16.36
C CYS A 106 -2.42 -2.30 17.19
N LEU A 107 -1.54 -3.05 16.53
CA LEU A 107 -0.31 -3.61 17.11
C LEU A 107 0.90 -2.78 16.69
N TRP A 108 1.71 -2.35 17.65
CA TRP A 108 2.93 -1.56 17.39
C TRP A 108 4.10 -2.46 17.02
N GLU A 109 3.95 -3.20 15.92
CA GLU A 109 4.93 -4.14 15.41
C GLU A 109 4.89 -4.18 13.88
N HIS A 110 5.98 -4.64 13.26
CA HIS A 110 5.99 -4.86 11.81
C HIS A 110 5.21 -6.12 11.44
N GLY A 111 4.47 -6.07 10.34
CA GLY A 111 3.82 -7.27 9.82
C GLY A 111 2.86 -7.06 8.65
N PRO A 112 2.18 -8.15 8.23
CA PRO A 112 2.32 -9.49 8.76
C PRO A 112 3.64 -10.16 8.33
N PRO A 113 4.25 -11.06 9.15
CA PRO A 113 5.60 -11.59 8.92
C PRO A 113 5.84 -12.21 7.54
N PHE A 114 4.83 -12.90 6.99
CA PHE A 114 4.93 -13.56 5.68
C PHE A 114 5.07 -12.57 4.52
N LEU A 115 4.59 -11.33 4.67
CA LEU A 115 4.73 -10.29 3.66
C LEU A 115 6.05 -9.54 3.79
N LEU A 116 6.56 -9.34 5.01
CA LEU A 116 7.80 -8.60 5.27
C LEU A 116 9.04 -9.18 4.57
N ARG A 117 8.98 -10.42 4.06
CA ARG A 117 10.03 -10.98 3.20
C ARG A 117 10.13 -10.27 1.84
N TYR A 118 9.00 -9.77 1.32
CA TYR A 118 8.87 -9.24 -0.05
C TYR A 118 8.62 -7.74 -0.11
N LEU A 119 8.11 -7.14 0.97
CA LEU A 119 7.86 -5.70 1.08
C LEU A 119 8.68 -5.05 2.18
N GLY A 120 9.00 -3.78 1.99
CA GLY A 120 9.45 -2.89 3.07
C GLY A 120 8.25 -2.34 3.82
N GLN A 121 8.42 -1.97 5.10
CA GLN A 121 7.35 -1.37 5.88
C GLN A 121 7.89 -0.35 6.87
N ASN A 122 7.31 0.84 6.89
CA ASN A 122 7.59 1.87 7.89
C ASN A 122 6.35 2.15 8.70
N LEU A 123 6.58 2.38 10.00
CA LEU A 123 5.55 2.57 11.00
C LEU A 123 5.75 3.92 11.67
N SER A 124 4.66 4.62 11.95
CA SER A 124 4.69 5.86 12.71
C SER A 124 3.49 5.93 13.62
N VAL A 125 3.69 6.38 14.85
CA VAL A 125 2.65 6.47 15.85
C VAL A 125 2.76 7.76 16.63
N ARG A 126 1.61 8.34 16.97
CA ARG A 126 1.50 9.54 17.79
C ARG A 126 0.21 9.53 18.58
N THR A 127 0.21 10.18 19.74
CA THR A 127 -1.01 10.35 20.55
C THR A 127 -1.91 11.44 19.96
N GLY A 128 -3.22 11.20 19.96
CA GLY A 128 -4.24 12.16 19.51
C GLY A 128 -4.31 12.32 17.99
N GLY A 129 -5.13 13.26 17.53
CA GLY A 129 -5.34 13.56 16.10
C GLY A 129 -4.21 14.38 15.47
N TYR A 130 -4.01 14.25 14.16
CA TYR A 130 -2.95 14.93 13.40
C TYR A 130 -3.52 16.10 12.60
N ARG A 131 -2.69 17.15 12.39
CA ARG A 131 -3.08 18.28 11.52
C ARG A 131 -2.67 18.08 10.06
N SER A 132 -1.59 17.34 9.86
CA SER A 132 -1.05 16.99 8.55
C SER A 132 -0.41 15.61 8.64
N ILE A 133 -0.68 14.75 7.65
CA ILE A 133 -0.10 13.43 7.58
C ILE A 133 1.44 13.45 7.59
N LEU A 134 2.04 14.55 7.12
CA LEU A 134 3.49 14.72 7.13
C LEU A 134 4.09 14.73 8.53
N GLN A 135 3.31 15.00 9.58
CA GLN A 135 3.78 14.86 10.97
C GLN A 135 4.17 13.41 11.31
N LEU A 136 3.59 12.43 10.62
CA LEU A 136 3.89 11.00 10.80
C LEU A 136 5.04 10.53 9.90
N VAL A 137 5.22 11.16 8.73
CA VAL A 137 6.21 10.76 7.71
C VAL A 137 7.56 11.45 7.88
N LYS A 138 7.58 12.71 8.30
CA LYS A 138 8.82 13.49 8.47
C LYS A 138 9.85 12.85 9.40
N PRO A 139 9.48 12.24 10.54
CA PRO A 139 10.45 11.60 11.43
C PRO A 139 11.32 10.56 10.71
N TRP A 140 10.75 9.79 9.78
CA TRP A 140 11.50 8.82 8.98
C TRP A 140 12.61 9.48 8.15
N TYR A 141 12.42 10.72 7.70
CA TYR A 141 13.42 11.43 6.92
C TYR A 141 14.50 12.03 7.81
N ASP A 142 14.14 12.49 9.00
CA ASP A 142 15.12 12.98 9.96
C ASP A 142 16.09 11.85 10.38
N GLU A 143 15.60 10.60 10.52
CA GLU A 143 16.47 9.43 10.67
C GLU A 143 17.37 9.20 9.46
N ALA A 144 16.83 9.32 8.24
CA ALA A 144 17.62 9.15 7.01
C ALA A 144 18.74 10.20 6.83
N LYS A 145 18.64 11.38 7.45
CA LYS A 145 19.72 12.39 7.46
C LYS A 145 20.90 11.98 8.35
N ASP A 146 20.62 11.26 9.43
CA ASP A 146 21.63 10.80 10.39
C ASP A 146 22.34 9.52 9.93
N TYR A 147 21.84 8.91 8.85
CA TYR A 147 22.48 7.80 8.16
C TYR A 147 23.75 8.28 7.45
N MET A 148 24.90 7.75 7.86
CA MET A 148 26.14 8.00 7.16
C MET A 148 26.20 7.09 5.94
N PHE A 149 26.04 7.69 4.76
CA PHE A 149 26.05 6.96 3.50
C PHE A 149 27.38 6.19 3.33
N PRO A 150 27.34 4.85 3.12
CA PRO A 150 28.56 4.07 2.90
C PRO A 150 29.09 4.35 1.49
N TYR A 151 30.30 4.90 1.39
CA TYR A 151 30.93 5.08 0.09
C TYR A 151 31.38 3.73 -0.46
N PRO A 152 31.46 3.56 -1.80
CA PRO A 152 31.91 2.32 -2.42
C PRO A 152 33.27 1.81 -1.91
N ARG A 153 34.15 2.72 -1.45
CA ARG A 153 35.46 2.40 -0.88
C ARG A 153 35.40 1.72 0.48
N ASP A 154 34.31 1.94 1.23
CA ASP A 154 34.10 1.35 2.55
C ASP A 154 33.41 -0.03 2.47
N CYS A 155 32.87 -0.39 1.29
CA CYS A 155 32.15 -1.63 1.07
C CYS A 155 33.10 -2.78 0.68
N ASN A 156 33.39 -3.69 1.62
CA ASN A 156 34.19 -4.90 1.34
C ASN A 156 33.91 -6.04 2.34
N PRO A 157 33.30 -7.19 1.95
CA PRO A 157 32.47 -7.43 0.76
C PRO A 157 31.05 -6.84 0.90
N ARG A 158 30.72 -6.29 2.07
CA ARG A 158 29.43 -5.67 2.41
C ARG A 158 29.68 -4.23 2.83
N CYS A 159 28.72 -3.36 2.56
CA CYS A 159 28.79 -1.97 3.03
C CYS A 159 28.57 -1.89 4.56
N PRO A 160 29.43 -1.19 5.32
CA PRO A 160 29.24 -0.98 6.74
C PRO A 160 28.06 -0.03 6.96
N MET A 161 27.14 -0.40 7.85
CA MET A 161 26.11 0.51 8.30
C MET A 161 26.70 1.42 9.36
N ARG A 162 26.80 2.72 9.07
CA ARG A 162 27.24 3.73 10.03
C ARG A 162 26.11 4.72 10.24
N CYS A 163 25.71 4.92 11.48
CA CYS A 163 24.80 5.99 11.87
C CYS A 163 25.44 6.76 13.01
N SER A 164 25.41 8.09 12.93
CA SER A 164 26.07 8.96 13.90
C SER A 164 25.18 9.36 15.07
N ALA A 165 23.87 9.09 15.02
CA ALA A 165 22.90 9.57 16.00
C ALA A 165 22.57 8.53 17.10
N PRO A 166 22.32 8.97 18.36
CA PRO A 166 21.85 8.11 19.44
C PRO A 166 20.52 7.40 19.15
N MET A 167 19.70 7.92 18.23
CA MET A 167 18.42 7.31 17.86
C MET A 167 18.60 6.01 17.08
N CYS A 168 19.75 5.83 16.42
CA CYS A 168 20.07 4.59 15.71
C CYS A 168 20.42 3.41 16.64
N THR A 169 20.68 3.66 17.93
CA THR A 169 21.04 2.60 18.89
C THR A 169 19.84 2.06 19.68
N HIS A 170 18.70 2.76 19.70
CA HIS A 170 17.51 2.31 20.46
C HIS A 170 16.56 1.40 19.68
N TYR A 171 16.65 1.37 18.34
CA TYR A 171 15.80 0.53 17.49
C TYR A 171 16.55 -0.02 16.27
N THR A 172 17.55 -0.87 16.49
CA THR A 172 18.34 -1.49 15.42
C THR A 172 17.53 -2.25 14.37
N GLN A 173 16.26 -2.61 14.66
CA GLN A 173 15.33 -3.20 13.69
C GLN A 173 14.42 -2.15 13.00
N THR A 174 13.98 -1.10 13.71
CA THR A 174 13.06 -0.05 13.20
C THR A 174 13.82 1.03 12.42
N SER A 175 15.01 1.43 12.85
CA SER A 175 15.87 2.40 12.12
C SER A 175 16.35 1.88 10.76
N LEU A 176 16.30 0.55 10.54
CA LEU A 176 16.53 -0.01 9.21
C LEU A 176 15.38 0.29 8.25
N THR A 177 14.17 0.56 8.74
CA THR A 177 13.00 0.77 7.88
C THR A 177 12.98 2.16 7.26
N ASP A 178 13.56 3.17 7.89
CA ASP A 178 13.44 4.56 7.42
C ASP A 178 14.26 4.88 6.18
N ILE A 179 15.32 4.12 5.94
CA ILE A 179 16.10 4.14 4.69
C ILE A 179 15.26 3.65 3.49
N GLN A 180 14.13 2.96 3.73
CA GLN A 180 13.23 2.49 2.69
C GLN A 180 12.69 3.64 1.81
N MET A 181 12.49 4.82 2.40
CA MET A 181 12.01 6.00 1.68
C MET A 181 12.97 6.45 0.57
N VAL A 182 14.27 6.30 0.81
CA VAL A 182 15.34 6.72 -0.11
C VAL A 182 15.94 5.56 -0.90
N TRP A 183 15.33 4.38 -0.87
CA TRP A 183 15.83 3.23 -1.61
C TRP A 183 15.57 3.37 -3.11
N ALA A 184 16.63 3.39 -3.93
CA ALA A 184 16.57 3.72 -5.36
C ALA A 184 15.55 2.87 -6.13
N THR A 185 15.57 1.55 -5.93
CA THR A 185 14.73 0.61 -6.68
C THR A 185 13.30 0.51 -6.15
N THR A 186 13.02 1.05 -4.97
CA THR A 186 11.68 1.05 -4.39
C THR A 186 10.85 2.15 -5.05
N ASN A 187 10.03 1.76 -6.02
CA ASN A 187 9.25 2.68 -6.85
C ASN A 187 7.75 2.66 -6.55
N ARG A 188 7.29 1.90 -5.55
CA ARG A 188 5.88 1.85 -5.14
C ARG A 188 5.73 2.01 -3.64
N VAL A 189 4.73 2.79 -3.23
CA VAL A 189 4.32 2.96 -1.84
C VAL A 189 2.80 2.90 -1.70
N GLY A 190 2.32 2.34 -0.60
CA GLY A 190 0.92 2.42 -0.23
C GLY A 190 0.78 2.42 1.28
N CYS A 191 -0.03 3.34 1.81
CA CYS A 191 -0.15 3.57 3.24
C CYS A 191 -1.61 3.61 3.71
N ALA A 192 -1.79 3.42 5.02
CA ALA A 192 -3.06 3.56 5.70
C ALA A 192 -2.88 4.15 7.10
N VAL A 193 -3.88 4.93 7.53
CA VAL A 193 -3.92 5.52 8.88
C VAL A 193 -5.07 4.91 9.66
N GLN A 194 -4.78 4.47 10.88
CA GLN A 194 -5.75 3.96 11.83
C GLN A 194 -5.70 4.79 13.11
N THR A 195 -6.86 5.12 13.67
CA THR A 195 -6.93 5.59 15.07
C THR A 195 -7.22 4.39 15.97
N CYS A 196 -6.31 4.09 16.88
CA CYS A 196 -6.36 2.99 17.82
C CYS A 196 -6.73 3.51 19.21
N TYR A 197 -7.86 3.05 19.76
CA TYR A 197 -8.32 3.52 21.08
C TYR A 197 -7.37 3.13 22.20
N ASN A 198 -6.84 1.92 22.17
CA ASN A 198 -5.85 1.38 23.09
C ASN A 198 -4.77 0.70 22.26
N MET A 199 -3.52 1.14 22.41
CA MET A 199 -2.38 0.57 21.71
C MET A 199 -1.17 0.62 22.63
N VAL A 200 -0.47 -0.50 22.80
CA VAL A 200 0.76 -0.53 23.60
C VAL A 200 1.91 -0.11 22.70
N VAL A 201 2.54 1.00 23.04
CA VAL A 201 3.68 1.57 22.32
C VAL A 201 4.82 1.68 23.33
N TRP A 202 5.94 1.00 23.07
CA TRP A 202 7.13 1.00 23.93
C TRP A 202 6.84 0.68 25.40
N GLY A 203 5.97 -0.32 25.63
CA GLY A 203 5.59 -0.77 26.97
C GLY A 203 4.57 0.12 27.69
N ALA A 204 4.14 1.23 27.10
CA ALA A 204 3.12 2.12 27.65
C ALA A 204 1.81 2.04 26.86
N MET A 205 0.67 2.08 27.57
CA MET A 205 -0.65 2.13 26.93
C MET A 205 -0.94 3.56 26.43
N TRP A 206 -1.07 3.71 25.12
CA TRP A 206 -1.44 4.97 24.48
C TRP A 206 -2.94 4.96 24.17
N ARG A 207 -3.64 5.99 24.67
CA ARG A 207 -5.07 6.19 24.38
C ARG A 207 -5.22 7.06 23.13
N GLN A 208 -6.07 6.64 22.21
CA GLN A 208 -6.28 7.33 20.92
C GLN A 208 -4.96 7.57 20.16
N ALA A 209 -4.23 6.50 19.89
CA ALA A 209 -3.03 6.54 19.07
C ALA A 209 -3.42 6.66 17.59
N THR A 210 -2.88 7.65 16.88
CA THR A 210 -2.88 7.66 15.42
C THR A 210 -1.70 6.83 14.95
N TYR A 211 -1.99 5.76 14.20
CA TYR A 211 -1.03 4.79 13.69
C TYR A 211 -1.01 4.84 12.15
N LEU A 212 0.16 5.13 11.58
CA LEU A 212 0.42 5.10 10.14
C LEU A 212 1.28 3.88 9.81
N VAL A 213 0.82 3.11 8.83
CA VAL A 213 1.56 2.01 8.21
C VAL A 213 1.78 2.36 6.75
N CYS A 214 3.02 2.31 6.28
CA CYS A 214 3.37 2.44 4.86
C CYS A 214 4.12 1.18 4.41
N ASN A 215 3.64 0.56 3.34
CA ASN A 215 4.28 -0.57 2.69
C ASN A 215 4.96 -0.13 1.39
N TYR A 216 6.08 -0.76 1.08
CA TYR A 216 6.97 -0.39 -0.02
C TYR A 216 7.31 -1.59 -0.88
N SER A 217 7.36 -1.38 -2.20
CA SER A 217 7.76 -2.41 -3.15
C SER A 217 8.55 -1.81 -4.32
N PRO A 218 9.54 -2.52 -4.88
CA PRO A 218 10.25 -3.66 -4.30
C PRO A 218 10.83 -3.37 -2.92
N LYS A 219 11.05 -4.41 -2.11
CA LYS A 219 11.70 -4.28 -0.80
C LYS A 219 13.12 -3.72 -0.95
N GLY A 220 13.47 -2.79 -0.08
CA GLY A 220 14.82 -2.26 0.07
C GLY A 220 15.45 -2.69 1.39
N ASN A 221 16.39 -1.90 1.87
CA ASN A 221 17.14 -2.11 3.11
C ASN A 221 17.82 -3.48 3.15
N TRP A 222 18.41 -3.86 2.01
CA TRP A 222 19.17 -5.09 1.89
C TRP A 222 20.48 -4.96 2.67
N VAL A 223 20.73 -5.92 3.56
CA VAL A 223 21.90 -5.92 4.44
C VAL A 223 23.17 -5.94 3.60
N GLY A 224 24.01 -4.91 3.77
CA GLY A 224 25.27 -4.78 3.07
C GLY A 224 25.18 -4.09 1.71
N GLU A 225 24.00 -3.61 1.29
CA GLU A 225 23.82 -2.80 0.09
C GLU A 225 23.53 -1.33 0.44
N PRO A 226 24.05 -0.37 -0.34
CA PRO A 226 23.70 1.03 -0.16
C PRO A 226 22.28 1.31 -0.71
N PRO A 227 21.57 2.32 -0.18
CA PRO A 227 20.21 2.63 -0.63
C PRO A 227 20.10 3.08 -2.08
N TYR A 228 21.16 3.67 -2.62
CA TYR A 228 21.23 4.11 -4.01
C TYR A 228 22.68 4.13 -4.48
N ARG A 229 22.92 4.36 -5.77
CA ARG A 229 24.25 4.58 -6.33
C ARG A 229 24.57 6.06 -6.29
N VAL A 230 25.73 6.43 -5.74
CA VAL A 230 26.20 7.81 -5.76
C VAL A 230 26.61 8.21 -7.18
N GLY A 231 26.18 9.38 -7.62
CA GLY A 231 26.63 9.97 -8.88
C GLY A 231 25.72 11.08 -9.38
N ILE A 232 25.95 11.50 -10.63
CA ILE A 232 25.14 12.54 -11.27
C ILE A 232 23.69 12.02 -11.37
N PRO A 233 22.68 12.81 -10.97
CA PRO A 233 21.28 12.40 -11.08
C PRO A 233 20.94 11.81 -12.45
N CYS A 234 20.23 10.69 -12.43
CA CYS A 234 19.81 9.94 -13.62
C CYS A 234 20.92 9.34 -14.51
N SER A 235 22.21 9.46 -14.14
CA SER A 235 23.32 8.89 -14.93
C SER A 235 23.36 7.36 -14.96
N ALA A 236 22.63 6.70 -14.06
CA ALA A 236 22.56 5.24 -13.94
C ALA A 236 21.12 4.72 -13.84
N CYS A 237 20.16 5.40 -14.50
CA CYS A 237 18.78 4.91 -14.57
C CYS A 237 18.69 3.53 -15.22
N PRO A 238 17.79 2.64 -14.77
CA PRO A 238 17.61 1.33 -15.38
C PRO A 238 17.22 1.46 -16.88
N PRO A 239 17.69 0.56 -17.77
CA PRO A 239 17.37 0.65 -19.19
C PRO A 239 15.87 0.64 -19.51
N SER A 240 15.05 0.00 -18.67
CA SER A 240 13.58 -0.02 -18.78
C SER A 240 12.93 1.37 -18.68
N TYR A 241 13.64 2.37 -18.14
CA TYR A 241 13.16 3.74 -18.00
C TYR A 241 13.48 4.60 -19.25
N GLY A 242 14.17 4.04 -20.26
CA GLY A 242 14.43 4.70 -21.54
C GLY A 242 15.19 6.03 -21.42
N GLY A 243 15.95 6.23 -20.34
CA GLY A 243 16.75 7.43 -20.11
C GLY A 243 15.97 8.69 -19.72
N SER A 244 14.67 8.59 -19.41
CA SER A 244 13.88 9.75 -18.99
C SER A 244 14.27 10.19 -17.58
N CYS A 245 14.64 11.46 -17.44
CA CYS A 245 15.01 12.09 -16.17
C CYS A 245 14.10 13.29 -15.89
N SER A 246 13.52 13.35 -14.70
CA SER A 246 12.81 14.54 -14.23
C SER A 246 13.01 14.68 -12.73
N ASN A 247 13.21 15.91 -12.25
CA ASN A 247 13.43 16.21 -10.83
C ASN A 247 14.45 15.28 -10.15
N ASN A 248 15.60 15.04 -10.80
CA ASN A 248 16.66 14.15 -10.33
C ASN A 248 16.28 12.67 -10.16
N GLN A 249 15.21 12.21 -10.84
CA GLN A 249 14.70 10.85 -10.74
C GLN A 249 14.47 10.22 -12.12
N CYS A 250 14.59 8.90 -12.15
CA CYS A 250 14.30 8.07 -13.32
C CYS A 250 12.78 7.92 -13.45
N PHE A 251 12.24 8.36 -14.58
CA PHE A 251 10.82 8.17 -14.93
C PHE A 251 10.67 7.04 -15.94
N PRO A 252 9.70 6.13 -15.77
CA PRO A 252 9.47 5.12 -16.78
C PRO A 252 9.16 5.83 -18.09
N ALA A 253 9.86 5.47 -19.17
CA ALA A 253 9.52 5.97 -20.49
C ALA A 253 8.03 5.69 -20.71
N ILE A 254 7.27 6.73 -21.08
CA ILE A 254 5.87 6.56 -21.42
C ILE A 254 5.83 5.61 -22.60
N ALA A 255 5.58 4.33 -22.34
CA ALA A 255 5.10 3.43 -23.38
C ALA A 255 3.73 4.00 -23.77
N SER A 256 3.72 4.79 -24.83
CA SER A 256 2.50 5.21 -25.51
C SER A 256 1.60 3.99 -25.62
N ASN A 257 0.39 4.08 -25.04
CA ASN A 257 -0.64 3.04 -24.85
C ASN A 257 -0.69 2.40 -23.45
N TYR A 258 -1.03 3.20 -22.43
CA TYR A 258 -2.15 2.96 -21.49
C TYR A 258 -2.00 3.95 -20.32
N MET A 259 -2.80 5.03 -20.32
CA MET A 259 -3.01 5.84 -19.13
C MET A 259 -3.70 4.99 -18.06
N TYR A 260 -2.93 4.39 -17.16
CA TYR A 260 -3.45 3.98 -15.85
C TYR A 260 -3.47 5.20 -14.93
N TRP A 261 -4.38 6.13 -15.21
CA TRP A 261 -4.74 7.19 -14.29
C TRP A 261 -6.25 7.10 -14.06
N PHE A 262 -6.61 6.66 -12.85
CA PHE A 262 -7.96 6.58 -12.26
C PHE A 262 -8.95 5.57 -12.90
N LYS A 263 -9.11 4.41 -12.24
CA LYS A 263 -10.36 3.64 -12.23
C LYS A 263 -10.73 3.27 -10.79
#